data_AF-A0A1F7GTA0-F1
#
_entry.id   AF-A0A1F7GTA0-F1
#
_cell.length_a   1.000
_cell.length_b   1.000
_cell.length_c   1.000
_cell.angle_alpha   90.00
_cell.angle_beta   90.00
_cell.angle_gamma   90.00
#
_symmetry.space_group_name_H-M   'P 1'
#
loop_
_entity.id
_entity.type
_entity.pdbx_description
1 polymer ?
#
loop_
_entity_poly.entity_id
_entity_poly.type
_entity_poly.pdbx_seq_one_letter_code
_entity_poly.pdbx_strand_id
1 'polypeptide(L)'
;MLTLIVVVIMSLIFAYFSTQNTAGVVLHVGTITWRNIPLYLVILGSLLIGIVISWLISLVDVLSSKLTLLGKDSTIKQTKQTIADLTKEVHQLELENTKLESEKTARSEQKMKDKSL
;
A
#
# COMPACT_ATOMS: atom_id res chain seq x y z
N MET A 1 21.07 12.66 13.48
CA MET A 1 21.56 13.89 14.16
C MET A 1 20.58 15.06 14.03
N LEU A 2 20.12 15.43 12.84
CA LEU A 2 19.13 16.51 12.66
C LEU A 2 17.85 16.33 13.51
N THR A 3 17.26 15.13 13.50
CA THR A 3 16.06 14.84 14.32
C THR A 3 16.29 15.08 15.81
N LEU A 4 17.45 14.68 16.33
CA LEU A 4 17.82 14.90 17.73
C LEU A 4 17.91 16.40 18.03
N ILE A 5 18.57 17.17 17.15
CA ILE A 5 18.71 18.63 17.30
C ILE A 5 17.34 19.31 17.31
N VAL A 6 16.45 18.94 16.38
CA VAL A 6 15.09 19.49 16.30
C VAL A 6 14.30 19.15 17.57
N VAL A 7 14.36 17.91 18.04
CA VAL A 7 13.68 17.48 19.28
C VAL A 7 14.18 18.28 20.47
N VAL A 8 15.51 18.43 20.65
CA VAL A 8 16.09 19.20 21.76
C VAL A 8 15.65 20.65 21.72
N ILE A 9 15.75 21.32 20.56
CA ILE A 9 15.31 22.71 20.39
C ILE A 9 13.82 22.84 20.73
N MET A 10 12.99 21.92 20.24
CA MET A 10 11.56 21.97 20.48
C MET A 10 11.21 21.74 21.95
N SER A 11 11.91 20.83 22.64
CA SER A 11 11.77 20.61 24.07
C SER A 11 12.19 21.84 24.89
N LEU A 12 13.27 22.53 24.50
CA LEU A 12 13.70 23.77 25.17
C LEU A 12 12.68 24.90 24.99
N ILE A 13 12.15 25.07 23.77
CA ILE A 13 11.07 26.03 23.50
C ILE A 13 9.86 25.71 24.36
N PHE A 14 9.47 24.43 24.44
CA PHE A 14 8.33 24.02 25.26
C PHE A 14 8.59 24.20 26.76
N ALA A 15 9.79 23.93 27.25
CA ALA A 15 10.16 24.16 28.64
C ALA A 15 10.07 25.64 29.01
N TYR A 16 10.63 26.52 28.16
CA TYR A 16 10.50 27.96 28.34
C TYR A 16 9.03 28.41 28.28
N PHE A 17 8.28 27.91 27.30
CA PHE A 17 6.84 28.16 27.18
C PHE A 17 6.07 27.75 28.45
N SER A 18 6.39 26.60 29.04
CA SER A 18 5.77 26.12 30.27
C SER A 18 6.01 27.07 31.44
N THR A 19 7.23 27.59 31.60
CA THR A 19 7.54 28.55 32.69
C THR A 19 6.76 29.86 32.60
N GLN A 20 6.43 30.30 31.37
CA GLN A 20 5.67 31.53 31.14
C GLN A 20 4.15 31.33 31.24
N ASN A 21 3.66 30.09 31.13
CA ASN A 21 2.23 29.77 31.06
C ASN A 21 1.77 28.93 32.26
N THR A 22 2.28 29.24 33.44
CA THR A 22 1.92 28.59 34.72
C THR A 22 0.61 29.12 35.32
N ALA A 23 0.03 30.17 34.72
CA ALA A 23 -1.26 30.73 35.15
C ALA A 23 -2.35 29.65 35.18
N GLY A 24 -3.04 29.55 36.32
CA GLY A 24 -4.13 28.61 36.52
C GLY A 24 -5.40 29.06 35.80
N VAL A 25 -5.95 28.19 34.96
CA VAL A 25 -7.23 28.41 34.27
C VAL A 25 -8.30 27.46 34.80
N VAL A 26 -9.56 27.81 34.52
CA VAL A 26 -10.71 26.95 34.80
C VAL A 26 -11.10 26.25 33.51
N LEU A 27 -11.17 24.93 33.56
CA LEU A 27 -11.58 24.06 32.48
C LEU A 27 -12.97 23.52 32.76
N HIS A 28 -13.87 23.73 31.81
CA HIS A 28 -15.20 23.13 31.81
C HIS A 28 -15.22 22.04 30.74
N VAL A 29 -15.32 20.78 31.16
CA VAL A 29 -15.42 19.62 30.27
C VAL A 29 -16.73 18.90 30.54
N GLY A 30 -17.72 19.18 29.69
CA GLY A 30 -19.09 18.73 29.92
C GLY A 30 -19.64 19.29 31.24
N THR A 31 -20.03 18.40 32.15
CA THR A 31 -20.51 18.77 33.49
C THR A 31 -19.40 18.89 34.53
N ILE A 32 -18.16 18.50 34.20
CA ILE A 32 -17.02 18.51 35.12
C ILE A 32 -16.30 19.85 35.01
N THR A 33 -16.01 20.47 36.16
CA THR A 33 -15.22 21.70 36.22
C THR A 33 -13.94 21.46 37.00
N TRP A 34 -12.80 21.69 36.34
CA TRP A 34 -11.49 21.68 36.98
C TRP A 34 -10.97 23.10 37.12
N ARG A 35 -10.52 23.45 38.32
CA ARG A 35 -10.04 24.80 38.64
C ARG A 35 -8.53 24.78 38.84
N ASN A 36 -7.89 25.89 38.50
CA ASN A 36 -6.47 26.13 38.74
C ASN A 36 -5.53 25.14 38.01
N ILE A 37 -5.92 24.71 36.80
CA ILE A 37 -5.04 23.91 35.94
C ILE A 37 -4.08 24.86 35.22
N PRO A 38 -2.75 24.67 35.30
CA PRO A 38 -1.80 25.48 34.55
C PRO A 38 -2.08 25.46 33.05
N LEU A 39 -2.12 26.64 32.42
CA LEU A 39 -2.45 26.80 31.01
C LEU A 39 -1.57 25.94 30.07
N TYR A 40 -0.28 25.80 30.37
CA TYR A 40 0.61 24.98 29.55
C TYR A 40 0.20 23.51 29.47
N LEU A 41 -0.41 22.94 30.53
CA LEU A 41 -0.89 21.55 30.52
C LEU A 41 -2.11 21.39 29.64
N VAL A 42 -2.98 22.39 29.60
CA VAL A 42 -4.19 22.38 28.75
C VAL A 42 -3.80 22.35 27.28
N ILE A 43 -2.83 23.20 26.90
CA ILE A 43 -2.32 23.31 25.53
C ILE A 43 -1.56 22.04 25.12
N LEU A 44 -0.72 21.51 26.01
CA LEU A 44 -0.02 20.26 25.72
C LEU A 44 -0.99 19.09 25.60
N GLY A 45 -1.97 19.01 26.51
CA GLY A 45 -3.00 17.97 26.50
C GLY A 45 -3.81 18.00 25.21
N SER A 46 -4.27 19.17 24.76
CA SER A 46 -5.03 19.29 23.52
C SER A 46 -4.20 18.92 22.27
N LEU A 47 -2.92 19.33 22.24
CA LEU A 47 -2.00 18.96 21.16
C LEU A 47 -1.79 17.45 21.10
N LEU A 48 -1.53 16.81 22.25
CA LEU A 48 -1.33 15.36 22.33
C LEU A 48 -2.59 14.59 21.94
N ILE A 49 -3.77 15.04 22.40
CA ILE A 49 -5.04 14.44 21.99
C ILE A 49 -5.23 14.54 20.47
N GLY A 50 -4.93 15.69 19.87
CA GLY A 50 -4.97 15.86 18.41
C GLY A 50 -4.04 14.90 17.67
N ILE A 51 -2.81 14.71 18.17
CA ILE A 51 -1.85 13.76 17.61
C ILE A 51 -2.37 12.32 17.72
N VAL A 52 -2.92 11.94 18.88
CA VAL A 52 -3.47 10.59 19.10
C VAL A 52 -4.66 10.33 18.17
N ILE A 53 -5.57 11.29 18.02
CA ILE A 53 -6.71 11.17 17.10
C ILE A 53 -6.22 11.04 15.65
N SER A 54 -5.29 11.89 15.24
CA SER A 54 -4.70 11.84 13.89
C SER A 54 -4.03 10.48 13.62
N TRP A 55 -3.29 9.96 14.58
CA TRP A 55 -2.66 8.65 14.50
C TRP A 55 -3.68 7.51 14.36
N LEU A 56 -4.78 7.56 15.14
CA LEU A 56 -5.87 6.59 15.05
C LEU A 56 -6.54 6.61 13.67
N ILE A 57 -6.79 7.80 13.11
CA ILE A 57 -7.35 7.94 11.76
C ILE A 57 -6.39 7.35 10.73
N SER A 58 -5.11 7.70 10.79
CA SER A 58 -4.09 7.20 9.86
C SER A 58 -3.94 5.67 9.91
N LEU A 59 -4.18 5.03 11.06
CA LEU A 59 -4.13 3.58 11.18
C LEU A 59 -5.16 2.88 10.28
N VAL A 60 -6.34 3.49 10.09
CA VAL A 60 -7.39 2.98 9.20
C VAL A 60 -6.94 3.04 7.73
N ASP A 61 -6.25 4.11 7.34
CA ASP A 61 -5.71 4.27 5.98
C ASP A 61 -4.64 3.22 5.68
N VAL A 62 -3.78 2.93 6.65
CA VAL A 62 -2.74 1.91 6.51
C VAL A 62 -3.35 0.51 6.36
N LEU A 63 -4.39 0.18 7.12
CA LEU A 63 -5.11 -1.09 6.99
C LEU A 63 -5.77 -1.22 5.62
N SER A 64 -6.48 -0.18 5.17
CA SER A 64 -7.15 -0.16 3.86
C SER A 64 -6.15 -0.29 2.72
N SER A 65 -5.00 0.39 2.83
CA SER A 65 -3.91 0.30 1.86
C SER A 65 -3.31 -1.10 1.80
N LYS A 66 -3.12 -1.76 2.93
CA LYS A 66 -2.62 -3.15 2.99
C LYS A 66 -3.59 -4.15 2.36
N LEU A 67 -4.89 -4.02 2.62
CA LEU A 67 -5.91 -4.85 1.98
C LEU A 67 -5.94 -4.64 0.47
N THR A 68 -5.86 -3.39 0.03
CA THR A 68 -5.79 -3.05 -1.40
C THR A 68 -4.54 -3.65 -2.06
N LEU A 69 -3.38 -3.60 -1.39
CA LEU A 69 -2.14 -4.20 -1.88
C LEU A 69 -2.26 -5.73 -2.01
N LEU A 70 -2.85 -6.41 -1.02
CA LEU A 70 -3.09 -7.85 -1.08
C LEU A 70 -4.00 -8.25 -2.24
N GLY A 71 -5.06 -7.47 -2.49
CA GLY A 71 -5.93 -7.67 -3.64
C GLY A 71 -5.16 -7.55 -4.96
N LYS A 72 -4.34 -6.51 -5.10
CA LYS A 72 -3.49 -6.30 -6.28
C LYS A 72 -2.46 -7.41 -6.47
N ASP A 73 -1.84 -7.92 -5.40
CA ASP A 73 -0.89 -9.05 -5.48
C ASP A 73 -1.55 -10.33 -5.99
N SER A 74 -2.79 -10.60 -5.55
CA SER A 74 -3.57 -11.73 -6.06
C SER A 74 -3.88 -11.58 -7.55
N THR A 75 -4.28 -10.38 -8.00
CA THR A 75 -4.49 -10.11 -9.43
C THR A 75 -3.21 -10.30 -10.24
N ILE A 76 -2.07 -9.80 -9.76
CA ILE A 76 -0.77 -9.98 -10.43
C ILE A 76 -0.44 -11.48 -10.57
N LYS A 77 -0.70 -12.27 -9.53
CA LYS A 77 -0.47 -13.73 -9.58
C LYS A 77 -1.36 -14.40 -10.64
N GLN A 78 -2.64 -14.05 -10.68
CA GLN A 78 -3.56 -14.58 -11.69
C GLN A 78 -3.13 -14.19 -13.11
N THR A 79 -2.80 -12.91 -13.34
CA THR A 79 -2.34 -12.44 -14.66
C THR A 79 -1.07 -13.18 -15.12
N LYS A 80 -0.10 -13.41 -14.22
CA LYS A 80 1.10 -14.19 -14.55
C LYS A 80 0.76 -15.63 -14.93
N GLN A 81 -0.19 -16.25 -14.25
CA GLN A 81 -0.64 -17.60 -14.57
C GLN A 81 -1.33 -17.66 -15.93
N THR A 82 -2.22 -16.72 -16.22
CA THR A 82 -2.85 -16.58 -17.54
C THR A 82 -1.83 -16.40 -18.66
N ILE A 83 -0.79 -15.57 -18.46
CA ILE A 83 0.28 -15.40 -19.45
C ILE A 83 1.02 -16.74 -19.68
N ALA A 84 1.33 -17.49 -18.62
CA ALA A 84 2.01 -18.76 -18.74
C ALA A 84 1.16 -19.81 -19.48
N ASP A 85 -0.15 -19.86 -19.21
CA ASP A 85 -1.07 -20.78 -19.85
C ASP A 85 -1.27 -20.43 -21.33
N LEU A 86 -1.48 -19.15 -21.67
CA LEU A 86 -1.54 -18.69 -23.06
C LEU A 86 -0.23 -18.99 -23.81
N THR A 87 0.92 -18.80 -23.16
CA THR A 87 2.23 -19.10 -23.77
C THR A 87 2.36 -20.59 -24.12
N LYS A 88 1.87 -21.48 -23.25
CA LYS A 88 1.84 -22.92 -23.53
C LYS A 88 0.90 -23.25 -24.68
N GLU A 89 -0.29 -22.66 -24.70
CA GLU A 89 -1.29 -22.90 -25.74
C GLU A 89 -0.76 -22.45 -27.11
N VAL A 90 -0.16 -21.26 -27.20
CA VAL A 90 0.50 -20.79 -28.44
C VAL A 90 1.58 -21.78 -28.89
N HIS A 91 2.44 -22.24 -27.98
CA HIS A 91 3.49 -23.20 -28.33
C HIS A 91 2.93 -24.54 -28.82
N GLN A 92 1.84 -25.04 -28.22
CA GLN A 92 1.16 -26.26 -28.70
C GLN A 92 0.57 -26.06 -30.10
N LEU A 93 -0.07 -24.91 -30.35
CA LEU A 93 -0.65 -24.59 -31.65
C LEU A 93 0.43 -24.42 -32.74
N GLU A 94 1.61 -23.88 -32.41
CA GLU A 94 2.74 -23.81 -33.32
C GLU A 94 3.26 -25.20 -33.70
N LEU A 95 3.38 -26.11 -32.72
CA LEU A 95 3.77 -27.50 -32.97
C LEU A 95 2.72 -28.24 -33.82
N GLU A 96 1.44 -28.03 -33.55
CA GLU A 96 0.35 -28.65 -34.32
C GLU A 96 0.33 -28.13 -35.76
N ASN A 97 0.46 -26.82 -35.97
CA ASN A 97 0.55 -26.24 -37.32
C ASN A 97 1.76 -26.79 -38.09
N THR A 98 2.92 -26.88 -37.45
CA THR A 98 4.14 -27.44 -38.07
C THR A 98 3.94 -28.90 -38.47
N LYS A 99 3.29 -29.68 -37.61
CA LYS A 99 2.94 -31.08 -37.91
C LYS A 99 1.98 -31.17 -39.10
N LEU A 100 0.91 -30.37 -39.10
CA LEU A 100 -0.06 -30.35 -40.19
C LEU A 100 0.55 -29.91 -41.53
N GLU A 101 1.46 -28.93 -41.53
CA GLU A 101 2.21 -28.54 -42.74
C GLU A 101 3.08 -29.68 -43.25
N SER A 102 3.78 -30.40 -42.36
CA SER A 102 4.59 -31.56 -42.75
C SER A 102 3.75 -32.69 -43.36
N GLU A 103 2.58 -33.01 -42.77
CA GLU A 103 1.66 -34.02 -43.28
C GLU A 103 1.05 -33.62 -44.63
N LYS A 104 0.70 -32.33 -44.78
CA LYS A 104 0.17 -31.79 -46.05
C LYS A 104 1.22 -31.85 -47.16
N THR A 105 2.48 -31.55 -46.84
CA THR A 105 3.61 -31.62 -47.78
C THR A 105 3.85 -33.06 -48.21
N ALA A 106 3.94 -34.01 -47.28
CA ALA A 106 4.11 -35.44 -47.58
C ALA A 106 2.98 -36.02 -48.43
N ARG A 107 1.71 -35.63 -48.15
CA ARG A 107 0.55 -36.04 -48.95
C ARG A 107 0.58 -35.47 -50.37
N SER A 108 1.11 -34.25 -50.56
CA SER A 108 1.24 -33.63 -51.88
C SER A 108 2.32 -34.31 -52.74
N GLU A 109 3.43 -34.74 -52.13
CA GLU A 109 4.50 -35.49 -52.79
C GLU A 109 4.06 -36.90 -53.20
N GLN A 110 3.29 -37.60 -52.35
CA GLN A 110 2.71 -38.89 -52.71
C GLN A 110 1.77 -38.78 -53.91
N LYS A 111 0.90 -37.76 -53.95
CA LYS A 111 0.01 -37.52 -55.10
C LYS A 111 0.76 -37.18 -56.39
N MET A 112 1.95 -36.56 -56.31
CA MET A 112 2.77 -36.30 -57.50
C MET A 112 3.43 -37.57 -58.04
N LYS A 113 3.95 -38.44 -57.15
CA LYS A 113 4.53 -39.74 -57.55
C LYS A 113 3.49 -40.65 -58.20
N ASP A 114 2.28 -40.71 -57.65
CA ASP A 114 1.20 -41.58 -58.13
C ASP A 114 0.64 -41.14 -59.51
N LYS A 115 0.83 -39.86 -59.87
CA LYS A 115 0.41 -39.30 -61.17
C LYS A 115 1.49 -39.40 -62.28
N SER A 116 2.70 -39.84 -61.93
CA SER A 116 3.83 -40.02 -62.85
C SER A 116 4.06 -41.48 -63.30
N LEU A 117 3.22 -42.40 -62.82
CA LEU A 117 3.09 -43.80 -63.28
C LEU A 117 1.89 -43.93 -64.21
#